data_AF-A0A478ECE0-F1
#
_entry.id   AF-A0A478ECE0-F1
#
_cell.length_a   1.000
_cell.length_b   1.000
_cell.length_c   1.000
_cell.angle_alpha   90.00
_cell.angle_beta   90.00
_cell.angle_gamma   90.00
#
_symmetry.space_group_name_H-M   'P 1'
#
loop_
_entity.id
_entity.type
_entity.pdbx_description
1 polymer ?
#
loop_
_entity_poly.entity_id
_entity_poly.type
_entity_poly.pdbx_seq_one_letter_code
_entity_poly.pdbx_strand_id
1 'polypeptide(L)'
;MWNRRQRELWLDRQLQDLQAAREAFVSGTATPAQLEILRNEKIGEIEQQKRKEADEQKLWNRTKRFLFEGLKKEDAPDSVVTASTTTTGAVSELANKNKTATTSEGSFGILEAVNAKKAEAQSNINAQGPGSLDALALNAETTAKQSVKSWTSWIWGR
;
A
#
# COMPACT_ATOMS: atom_id res chain seq x y z
N MET A 1 18.30 28.73 -9.99
CA MET A 1 17.28 28.58 -8.92
C MET A 1 16.00 29.22 -9.41
N TRP A 2 14.91 28.46 -9.52
CA TRP A 2 13.60 29.00 -9.91
C TRP A 2 13.04 29.85 -8.76
N ASN A 3 12.58 31.07 -9.04
CA ASN A 3 12.17 32.03 -8.01
C ASN A 3 10.82 31.59 -7.42
N ARG A 4 10.72 31.39 -6.09
CA ARG A 4 9.49 30.88 -5.44
C ARG A 4 8.23 31.65 -5.83
N ARG A 5 8.32 32.98 -5.87
CA ARG A 5 7.20 33.85 -6.28
C ARG A 5 6.71 33.60 -7.69
N GLN A 6 7.61 33.29 -8.63
CA GLN A 6 7.20 32.95 -10.01
C GLN A 6 6.45 31.62 -10.06
N ARG A 7 6.81 30.67 -9.18
CA ARG A 7 6.09 29.41 -9.05
C ARG A 7 4.72 29.61 -8.44
N GLU A 8 4.59 30.45 -7.42
CA GLU A 8 3.31 30.82 -6.80
C GLU A 8 2.39 31.48 -7.83
N LEU A 9 2.87 32.52 -8.52
CA LEU A 9 2.11 33.20 -9.58
C LEU A 9 1.71 32.24 -10.72
N TRP A 10 2.60 31.32 -11.09
CA TRP A 10 2.28 30.30 -12.09
C TRP A 10 1.21 29.32 -11.59
N LEU A 11 1.30 28.87 -10.34
CA LEU A 11 0.30 27.99 -9.73
C LEU A 11 -1.06 28.66 -9.63
N ASP A 12 -1.12 29.91 -9.20
CA ASP A 12 -2.37 30.67 -9.10
C ASP A 12 -3.05 30.78 -10.46
N ARG A 13 -2.28 31.07 -11.52
CA ARG A 13 -2.79 31.08 -12.89
C ARG A 13 -3.32 29.72 -13.34
N GLN A 14 -2.59 28.63 -13.06
CA GLN A 14 -3.04 27.28 -13.40
C GLN A 14 -4.33 26.88 -12.67
N LEU A 15 -4.51 27.30 -11.41
CA LEU A 15 -5.74 27.07 -10.66
C LEU A 15 -6.92 27.84 -11.24
N GLN A 16 -6.71 29.09 -11.65
CA GLN A 16 -7.72 29.89 -12.35
C GLN A 16 -8.12 29.25 -13.69
N ASP A 17 -7.14 28.80 -14.48
CA ASP A 17 -7.39 28.12 -15.75
C ASP A 17 -8.21 26.82 -15.55
N LEU A 18 -7.93 26.07 -14.48
CA LEU A 18 -8.70 24.87 -14.10
C LEU A 18 -10.15 25.20 -13.70
N GLN A 19 -10.36 26.26 -12.92
CA GLN A 19 -11.70 26.70 -12.54
C GLN A 19 -12.51 27.14 -13.75
N ALA A 20 -11.92 27.98 -14.61
CA ALA A 20 -12.54 28.41 -15.85
C ALA A 20 -12.88 27.22 -16.77
N ALA A 21 -12.01 26.21 -16.84
CA ALA A 21 -12.27 24.98 -17.58
C ALA A 21 -13.46 24.20 -17.02
N ARG A 22 -13.59 24.08 -15.69
CA ARG A 22 -14.73 23.42 -15.03
C ARG A 22 -16.04 24.17 -15.28
N GLU A 23 -16.02 25.49 -15.13
CA GLU A 23 -17.20 26.32 -15.39
C GLU A 23 -17.64 26.22 -16.86
N ALA A 24 -16.68 26.31 -17.80
CA ALA A 24 -16.96 26.17 -19.23
C ALA A 24 -17.46 24.77 -19.60
N PHE A 25 -17.00 23.74 -18.89
CA PHE A 25 -17.50 22.37 -19.07
C PHE A 25 -18.95 22.23 -18.60
N VAL A 26 -19.28 22.80 -17.45
CA VAL A 26 -20.66 22.80 -16.92
C VAL A 26 -21.59 23.62 -17.79
N SER A 27 -21.13 24.76 -18.33
CA SER A 27 -21.90 25.59 -19.27
C SER A 27 -21.98 25.00 -20.68
N GLY A 28 -21.26 23.92 -20.98
CA GLY A 28 -21.22 23.29 -22.30
C GLY A 28 -20.45 24.09 -23.37
N THR A 29 -19.73 25.16 -22.99
CA THR A 29 -18.95 26.01 -23.89
C THR A 29 -17.45 25.74 -23.79
N ALA A 30 -17.06 24.55 -23.33
CA ALA A 30 -15.67 24.18 -23.12
C ALA A 30 -14.87 24.17 -24.43
N THR A 31 -13.75 24.88 -24.42
CA THR A 31 -12.76 24.81 -25.50
C THR A 31 -12.03 23.47 -25.48
N PRO A 32 -11.48 22.99 -26.61
CA PRO A 32 -10.73 21.73 -26.64
C PRO A 32 -9.54 21.72 -25.69
N ALA A 33 -8.85 22.86 -25.54
CA ALA A 33 -7.75 23.01 -24.57
C ALA A 33 -8.23 22.85 -23.11
N GLN A 34 -9.39 23.40 -22.76
CA GLN A 34 -9.97 23.22 -21.41
C GLN A 34 -10.36 21.77 -21.13
N LEU A 35 -10.85 21.03 -22.15
CA LEU A 35 -11.13 19.60 -22.02
C LEU A 35 -9.87 18.77 -21.80
N GLU A 36 -8.77 19.11 -22.47
CA GLU A 36 -7.48 18.45 -22.26
C GLU A 36 -6.93 18.70 -20.84
N ILE A 37 -7.04 19.93 -20.34
CA ILE A 37 -6.66 20.28 -18.97
C ILE A 37 -7.44 19.41 -17.96
N LEU A 38 -8.76 19.29 -18.13
CA LEU A 38 -9.60 18.45 -17.27
C LEU A 38 -9.26 16.96 -17.36
N ARG A 39 -8.93 16.47 -18.57
CA ARG A 39 -8.50 15.08 -18.76
C ARG A 39 -7.17 14.81 -18.05
N ASN A 40 -6.22 15.73 -18.17
CA ASN A 40 -4.90 15.59 -17.54
C ASN A 40 -4.99 15.60 -16.02
N GLU A 41 -5.86 16.44 -15.45
CA GLU A 41 -6.12 16.44 -14.01
C GLU A 41 -6.70 15.10 -13.54
N LYS A 42 -7.72 14.59 -14.24
CA LYS A 42 -8.29 13.27 -13.95
C LYS A 42 -7.26 12.15 -14.07
N ILE A 43 -6.35 12.21 -15.05
CA ILE A 43 -5.27 11.23 -15.20
C ILE A 43 -4.29 11.33 -14.01
N GLY A 44 -3.93 12.55 -13.60
CA GLY A 44 -3.06 12.78 -12.45
C GLY A 44 -3.67 12.27 -11.14
N GLU A 45 -4.98 12.42 -10.94
CA GLU A 45 -5.67 11.86 -9.77
C GLU A 45 -5.64 10.33 -9.77
N ILE A 46 -5.93 9.71 -10.90
CA ILE A 46 -5.89 8.24 -11.05
C ILE A 46 -4.47 7.73 -10.82
N GLU A 47 -3.45 8.41 -11.33
CA GLU A 47 -2.06 8.03 -11.11
C GLU A 47 -1.67 8.17 -9.63
N GLN A 48 -2.07 9.25 -8.97
CA GLN A 48 -1.81 9.43 -7.54
C GLN A 48 -2.51 8.39 -6.68
N GLN A 49 -3.76 8.03 -7.02
CA GLN A 49 -4.47 6.95 -6.34
C GLN A 49 -3.76 5.62 -6.54
N LYS A 50 -3.43 5.25 -7.79
CA LYS A 50 -2.67 4.03 -8.09
C LYS A 50 -1.30 4.02 -7.41
N ARG A 51 -0.62 5.16 -7.33
CA ARG A 51 0.65 5.28 -6.64
C ARG A 51 0.49 5.10 -5.14
N LYS A 52 -0.55 5.68 -4.53
CA LYS A 52 -0.88 5.47 -3.12
C LYS A 52 -1.23 4.01 -2.87
N GLU A 53 -2.07 3.39 -3.68
CA GLU A 53 -2.40 1.97 -3.59
C GLU A 53 -1.17 1.08 -3.73
N ALA A 54 -0.29 1.36 -4.70
CA ALA A 54 0.97 0.64 -4.87
C ALA A 54 1.91 0.86 -3.67
N ASP A 55 1.98 2.08 -3.15
CA ASP A 55 2.73 2.39 -1.94
C ASP A 55 2.13 1.65 -0.73
N GLU A 56 0.82 1.53 -0.60
CA GLU A 56 0.17 0.78 0.48
C GLU A 56 0.38 -0.74 0.35
N GLN A 57 0.51 -1.24 -0.88
CA GLN A 57 0.87 -2.63 -1.14
C GLN A 57 2.33 -2.93 -0.82
N LYS A 58 3.23 -1.94 -0.86
CA LYS A 58 4.64 -2.15 -0.49
C LYS A 58 4.73 -2.64 0.96
N LEU A 59 5.34 -3.81 1.12
CA LEU A 59 5.58 -4.46 2.42
C LEU A 59 6.20 -3.51 3.44
N TRP A 60 7.11 -2.65 3.00
CA TRP A 60 7.73 -1.63 3.86
C TRP A 60 6.72 -0.64 4.47
N ASN A 61 5.74 -0.19 3.69
CA ASN A 61 4.72 0.73 4.19
C ASN A 61 3.70 0.01 5.08
N ARG A 62 3.44 -1.28 4.85
CA ARG A 62 2.68 -2.14 5.77
C ARG A 62 3.40 -2.32 7.11
N THR A 63 4.69 -2.66 7.09
CA THR A 63 5.50 -2.78 8.31
C THR A 63 5.58 -1.44 9.04
N LYS A 64 5.78 -0.33 8.33
CA LYS A 64 5.74 1.02 8.92
C LYS A 64 4.39 1.34 9.55
N ARG A 65 3.29 1.08 8.83
CA ARG A 65 1.94 1.27 9.37
C ARG A 65 1.80 0.46 10.66
N PHE A 66 2.11 -0.82 10.66
CA PHE A 66 2.03 -1.68 11.83
C PHE A 66 2.87 -1.18 13.02
N LEU A 67 4.13 -0.77 12.79
CA LEU A 67 5.03 -0.26 13.83
C LEU A 67 4.56 1.08 14.41
N PHE A 68 4.13 2.01 13.56
CA PHE A 68 3.70 3.36 13.99
C PHE A 68 2.22 3.44 14.37
N GLU A 69 1.42 2.41 14.07
CA GLU A 69 0.03 2.29 14.50
C GLU A 69 -0.05 1.85 15.97
N GLY A 70 0.89 1.03 16.44
CA GLY A 70 1.05 0.73 17.87
C GLY A 70 1.40 1.98 18.68
N LEU A 71 2.42 2.72 18.24
CA LEU A 71 2.91 3.91 18.96
C LEU A 71 1.90 5.07 19.04
N LYS A 72 0.97 5.18 18.08
CA LYS A 72 -0.07 6.21 18.09
C LYS A 72 -1.23 5.91 19.05
N LYS A 73 -1.35 4.67 19.53
CA LYS A 73 -2.41 4.27 20.47
C LYS A 73 -2.07 4.52 21.94
N GLU A 74 -0.84 4.88 22.26
CA GLU A 74 -0.36 4.93 23.65
C GLU A 74 -0.32 6.35 24.25
N ASP A 75 -0.49 7.41 23.45
CA ASP A 75 -0.50 8.82 23.91
C ASP A 75 -1.88 9.51 23.76
N ALA A 76 -2.96 8.75 23.59
CA ALA A 76 -4.31 9.27 23.81
C ALA A 76 -4.73 8.95 25.25
N PRO A 77 -4.51 9.85 26.24
CA PRO A 77 -5.16 9.67 27.52
C PRO A 77 -6.67 9.73 27.29
N ASP A 78 -7.36 8.70 27.75
CA ASP A 78 -8.78 8.73 28.07
C ASP A 78 -9.05 9.94 28.99
N SER A 79 -9.32 11.10 28.40
CA SER A 79 -9.92 12.22 29.10
C SER A 79 -11.31 12.46 28.52
N VAL A 80 -12.25 11.79 29.19
CA VAL A 80 -13.63 12.23 29.40
C VAL A 80 -14.53 12.19 28.17
N VAL A 81 -15.33 11.13 28.14
CA VAL A 81 -16.68 11.14 27.56
C VAL A 81 -17.44 12.37 28.10
N THR A 82 -17.58 13.42 27.30
CA THR A 82 -18.77 14.26 27.33
C THR A 82 -19.42 14.14 25.95
N ALA A 83 -20.55 13.41 25.98
CA ALA A 83 -21.59 13.25 24.99
C ALA A 83 -21.46 14.04 23.67
N SER A 84 -21.35 13.30 22.56
CA SER A 84 -22.38 13.26 21.52
C SER A 84 -22.04 12.21 20.45
N THR A 85 -22.91 11.18 20.37
CA THR A 85 -23.45 10.60 19.12
C THR A 85 -22.43 9.86 18.23
N THR A 86 -22.40 8.53 18.04
CA THR A 86 -23.49 7.56 17.89
C THR A 86 -22.92 6.13 17.94
N THR A 87 -23.54 5.29 18.76
CA THR A 87 -23.79 3.84 18.58
C THR A 87 -22.60 2.90 18.36
N THR A 88 -22.01 2.43 19.45
CA THR A 88 -21.50 1.06 19.56
C THR A 88 -21.78 0.50 20.96
N GLY A 89 -22.32 -0.72 21.01
CA GLY A 89 -22.04 -1.67 22.08
C GLY A 89 -23.09 -1.86 23.17
N ALA A 90 -24.07 -2.73 22.92
CA ALA A 90 -24.64 -3.58 23.97
C ALA A 90 -25.22 -4.84 23.33
N VAL A 91 -24.51 -5.96 23.46
CA VAL A 91 -24.99 -7.30 23.90
C VAL A 91 -23.84 -8.26 23.58
N SER A 92 -22.89 -8.37 24.51
CA SER A 92 -22.21 -9.64 24.71
C SER A 92 -22.99 -10.38 25.80
N GLU A 93 -23.15 -11.68 25.58
CA GLU A 93 -23.48 -12.69 26.59
C GLU A 93 -24.96 -12.99 26.84
N LEU A 94 -25.52 -13.86 25.98
CA LEU A 94 -26.49 -14.86 26.41
C LEU A 94 -26.30 -16.18 25.67
N ALA A 95 -25.58 -17.08 26.34
CA ALA A 95 -25.86 -18.51 26.50
C ALA A 95 -26.58 -19.28 25.36
N ASN A 96 -25.79 -20.11 24.68
CA ASN A 96 -25.90 -21.58 24.74
C ASN A 96 -27.31 -22.23 24.56
N LYS A 97 -27.51 -22.86 23.39
CA LYS A 97 -28.17 -24.17 23.12
C LYS A 97 -29.06 -24.15 21.87
N ASN A 98 -28.52 -24.70 20.78
CA ASN A 98 -29.20 -25.57 19.81
C ASN A 98 -28.19 -25.79 18.66
N LYS A 99 -27.28 -26.77 18.75
CA LYS A 99 -27.51 -28.15 18.29
C LYS A 99 -28.69 -28.23 17.30
N THR A 100 -28.39 -28.11 16.01
CA THR A 100 -28.81 -29.08 14.98
C THR A 100 -28.19 -28.72 13.63
N ALA A 101 -27.38 -29.67 13.14
CA ALA A 101 -27.17 -30.04 11.74
C ALA A 101 -26.90 -28.94 10.70
N THR A 102 -25.74 -29.02 10.04
CA THR A 102 -25.65 -29.39 8.60
C THR A 102 -24.20 -29.17 8.10
N THR A 103 -23.57 -30.29 7.70
CA THR A 103 -22.45 -30.42 6.75
C THR A 103 -21.05 -29.91 7.14
N SER A 104 -20.29 -30.83 7.72
CA SER A 104 -18.83 -30.82 7.80
C SER A 104 -18.19 -31.15 6.45
N GLU A 105 -17.99 -30.15 5.60
CA GLU A 105 -17.14 -30.23 4.41
C GLU A 105 -16.34 -28.93 4.31
N GLY A 106 -15.04 -28.95 4.61
CA GLY A 106 -14.23 -27.74 4.40
C GLY A 106 -12.83 -27.69 5.04
N SER A 107 -12.50 -28.59 5.98
CA SER A 107 -11.22 -28.48 6.71
C SER A 107 -10.26 -29.67 6.56
N PHE A 108 -10.51 -30.60 5.63
CA PHE A 108 -9.73 -31.85 5.51
C PHE A 108 -8.77 -31.93 4.30
N GLY A 109 -8.49 -30.85 3.58
CA GLY A 109 -7.61 -30.90 2.38
C GLY A 109 -6.30 -30.12 2.47
N ILE A 110 -6.21 -29.12 3.35
CA ILE A 110 -5.10 -28.15 3.32
C ILE A 110 -3.84 -28.71 4.00
N LEU A 111 -4.00 -29.52 5.05
CA LEU A 111 -2.87 -30.10 5.78
C LEU A 111 -2.22 -31.27 5.02
N GLU A 112 -3.01 -32.04 4.28
CA GLU A 112 -2.52 -33.16 3.47
C GLU A 112 -1.80 -32.68 2.20
N ALA A 113 -2.34 -31.66 1.51
CA ALA A 113 -1.71 -31.08 0.32
C ALA A 113 -0.35 -30.41 0.63
N VAL A 114 -0.20 -29.81 1.82
CA VAL A 114 1.08 -29.23 2.26
C VAL A 114 2.10 -30.34 2.57
N ASN A 115 1.65 -31.46 3.12
CA ASN A 115 2.54 -32.57 3.45
C ASN A 115 2.99 -33.33 2.19
N ALA A 116 2.10 -33.53 1.22
CA ALA A 116 2.42 -34.10 -0.10
C ALA A 116 3.44 -33.23 -0.85
N LYS A 117 3.26 -31.90 -0.84
CA LYS A 117 4.20 -30.96 -1.48
C LYS A 117 5.57 -30.92 -0.78
N LYS A 118 5.62 -31.14 0.54
CA LYS A 118 6.88 -31.22 1.29
C LYS A 118 7.63 -32.52 0.99
N ALA A 119 6.92 -33.64 0.80
CA ALA A 119 7.50 -34.92 0.41
C ALA A 119 8.03 -34.90 -1.04
N GLU A 120 7.32 -34.26 -1.98
CA GLU A 120 7.78 -34.07 -3.36
C GLU A 120 8.96 -33.09 -3.46
N ALA A 121 9.01 -32.07 -2.60
CA ALA A 121 10.14 -31.15 -2.55
C ALA A 121 11.42 -31.81 -2.01
N GLN A 122 11.32 -32.90 -1.22
CA GLN A 122 12.47 -33.62 -0.67
C GLN A 122 13.07 -34.65 -1.64
N SER A 123 12.27 -35.25 -2.54
CA SER A 123 12.78 -36.16 -3.58
C SER A 123 13.48 -35.45 -4.74
N ASN A 124 13.22 -34.14 -4.93
CA ASN A 124 13.83 -33.34 -5.99
C ASN A 124 15.13 -32.61 -5.58
N ILE A 125 15.58 -32.74 -4.32
CA ILE A 125 16.81 -32.09 -3.82
C ILE A 125 18.07 -32.85 -4.29
N ASN A 126 17.93 -34.09 -4.75
CA ASN A 126 19.07 -34.96 -5.05
C ASN A 126 19.43 -35.03 -6.55
N ALA A 127 18.81 -34.20 -7.39
CA ALA A 127 19.05 -34.16 -8.82
C ALA A 127 18.99 -32.72 -9.34
N GLN A 128 20.03 -31.94 -9.06
CA GLN A 128 20.64 -30.97 -9.98
C GLN A 128 21.69 -30.17 -9.21
N GLY A 129 22.83 -29.91 -9.85
CA GLY A 129 23.81 -28.92 -9.38
C GLY A 129 23.17 -27.54 -9.16
N PRO A 130 23.95 -26.55 -8.66
CA PRO A 130 23.42 -25.28 -8.19
C PRO A 130 22.48 -24.67 -9.22
N GLY A 131 21.19 -24.59 -8.86
CA GLY A 131 20.13 -24.15 -9.76
C GLY A 131 20.35 -22.69 -10.19
N SER A 132 19.73 -22.29 -11.30
CA SER A 132 19.76 -20.90 -11.79
C SER A 132 19.35 -19.87 -10.72
N LEU A 133 18.48 -20.27 -9.78
CA LEU A 133 18.08 -19.46 -8.64
C LEU A 133 19.21 -19.25 -7.62
N ASP A 134 20.08 -20.23 -7.43
CA ASP A 134 21.22 -20.15 -6.52
C ASP A 134 22.31 -19.24 -7.09
N ALA A 135 22.51 -19.28 -8.42
CA ALA A 135 23.36 -18.33 -9.13
C ALA A 135 22.82 -16.89 -9.04
N LEU A 136 21.50 -16.70 -9.13
CA LEU A 136 20.86 -15.40 -8.95
C LEU A 136 20.90 -14.94 -7.49
N ALA A 137 20.78 -15.84 -6.52
CA ALA A 137 20.91 -15.53 -5.11
C ALA A 137 22.32 -15.06 -4.75
N LEU A 138 23.35 -15.74 -5.28
CA LEU A 138 24.74 -15.31 -5.13
C LEU A 138 25.01 -13.95 -5.80
N ASN A 139 24.39 -13.69 -6.96
CA ASN A 139 24.48 -12.38 -7.62
C ASN A 139 23.74 -11.27 -6.85
N ALA A 140 22.56 -11.57 -6.31
CA ALA A 140 21.78 -10.64 -5.49
C ALA A 140 22.49 -10.34 -4.16
N GLU A 141 23.08 -11.35 -3.52
CA GLU A 141 23.85 -11.20 -2.29
C GLU A 141 25.11 -10.35 -2.52
N THR A 142 25.86 -10.61 -3.60
CA THR A 142 27.04 -9.81 -3.93
C THR A 142 26.68 -8.37 -4.31
N THR A 143 25.60 -8.17 -5.06
CA THR A 143 25.09 -6.83 -5.43
C THR A 143 24.61 -6.06 -4.21
N ALA A 144 23.93 -6.72 -3.27
CA ALA A 144 23.50 -6.12 -2.00
C ALA A 144 24.68 -5.75 -1.10
N LYS A 145 25.70 -6.61 -0.98
CA LYS A 145 26.92 -6.31 -0.22
C LYS A 145 27.70 -5.14 -0.82
N GLN A 146 27.72 -5.00 -2.16
CA GLN A 146 28.33 -3.87 -2.86
C GLN A 146 27.54 -2.57 -2.65
N SER A 147 26.20 -2.61 -2.72
CA SER A 147 25.36 -1.43 -2.53
C SER A 147 25.36 -0.91 -1.09
N VAL A 148 25.36 -1.81 -0.10
CA VAL A 148 25.53 -1.44 1.31
C VAL A 148 26.88 -0.75 1.53
N LYS A 149 27.97 -1.32 0.99
CA LYS A 149 29.31 -0.72 1.07
C LYS A 149 29.40 0.63 0.35
N SER A 150 28.71 0.82 -0.77
CA SER A 150 28.80 2.08 -1.53
C SER A 150 28.05 3.23 -0.85
N TRP A 151 26.89 2.98 -0.25
CA TRP A 151 26.14 4.02 0.46
C TRP A 151 26.75 4.32 1.84
N THR A 152 27.28 3.32 2.55
CA THR A 152 28.03 3.57 3.78
C THR A 152 29.37 4.26 3.50
N SER A 153 30.06 3.94 2.40
CA SER A 153 31.28 4.65 1.98
C SER A 153 31.00 6.06 1.46
N TRP A 154 29.79 6.39 1.00
CA TRP A 154 29.44 7.78 0.70
C TRP A 154 29.20 8.62 1.98
N ILE A 155 28.65 8.00 3.03
CA ILE A 155 28.41 8.67 4.32
C ILE A 155 29.69 8.76 5.15
N TRP A 156 30.58 7.77 5.04
CA TRP A 156 31.79 7.65 5.88
C TRP A 156 33.12 7.79 5.12
N GLY A 157 33.12 7.78 3.79
CA GLY A 157 34.19 8.28 2.91
C GLY A 157 35.49 7.46 2.88
N ARG A 158 35.73 6.77 1.75
CA ARG A 158 36.93 5.97 1.41
C ARG A 158 37.16 4.70 2.23
#